data_AF-A0A7R9TM79-F1
#
_entry.id   AF-A0A7R9TM79-F1
#
_cell.length_a   1.000
_cell.length_b   1.000
_cell.length_c   1.000
_cell.angle_alpha   90.00
_cell.angle_beta   90.00
_cell.angle_gamma   90.00
#
_symmetry.space_group_name_H-M   'P 1'
#
loop_
_entity.id
_entity.type
_entity.pdbx_description
1 polymer ?
#
loop_
_entity_poly.entity_id
_entity_poly.type
_entity_poly.pdbx_seq_one_letter_code
_entity_poly.pdbx_strand_id
1 'polypeptide(L)'
;AAAAVRAAAEAAAQAVVEATGGAVVSTSVEKDKEDAAAQQRVQLERRARRQATMRRALEAGMSREDVERLLFFEEAREKAEDEWTKDPTDAHALTRWGGSLLELAHFRQGAEAVEMIEEAVKKFEAALAINPRKHDALWCLGNALTSQGFLFPAVEKAQEFFDKAADCFKKALAEEPENEVYQKALQMTDRAPGLHAELQRQLAQQQQAQPAGAAGGGGAAGGGGARDGEAAAAAAAERAFYDWVGWGVLLAGAPPDG
;
A
#
# COMPACT_ATOMS: atom_id res chain seq x y z
N ALA A 1 -24.87 -11.88 -70.56
CA ALA A 1 -23.44 -11.90 -70.18
C ALA A 1 -23.13 -10.92 -69.03
N ALA A 2 -23.30 -9.61 -69.21
CA ALA A 2 -22.95 -8.60 -68.18
C ALA A 2 -23.68 -8.76 -66.83
N ALA A 3 -24.97 -9.10 -66.82
CA ALA A 3 -25.73 -9.31 -65.58
C ALA A 3 -25.24 -10.52 -64.77
N ALA A 4 -24.79 -11.59 -65.45
CA ALA A 4 -24.26 -12.79 -64.79
C ALA A 4 -22.89 -12.52 -64.15
N VAL A 5 -22.04 -11.71 -64.81
CA VAL A 5 -20.74 -11.29 -64.27
C VAL A 5 -20.91 -10.41 -63.02
N ARG A 6 -21.89 -9.50 -63.03
CA ARG A 6 -22.20 -8.65 -61.88
C ARG A 6 -22.73 -9.46 -60.68
N ALA A 7 -23.63 -10.40 -60.91
CA ALA A 7 -24.14 -11.29 -59.87
C ALA A 7 -23.02 -12.16 -59.27
N ALA A 8 -22.09 -12.64 -60.10
CA ALA A 8 -20.93 -13.40 -59.62
C ALA A 8 -19.96 -12.54 -58.79
N ALA A 9 -19.78 -11.27 -59.16
CA ALA A 9 -18.94 -10.33 -58.39
C ALA A 9 -19.56 -9.95 -57.04
N GLU A 10 -20.88 -9.73 -56.99
CA GLU A 10 -21.60 -9.43 -55.74
C GLU A 10 -21.62 -10.64 -54.79
N ALA A 11 -21.80 -11.86 -55.31
CA ALA A 11 -21.70 -13.09 -54.53
C ALA A 11 -20.28 -13.33 -53.99
N ALA A 12 -19.25 -13.05 -54.78
CA ALA A 12 -17.85 -13.13 -54.34
C ALA A 12 -17.53 -12.09 -53.26
N ALA A 13 -18.05 -10.87 -53.38
CA ALA A 13 -17.89 -9.83 -52.37
C ALA A 13 -18.59 -10.20 -51.05
N GLN A 14 -19.80 -10.76 -51.10
CA GLN A 14 -20.49 -11.27 -49.92
C GLN A 14 -19.74 -12.43 -49.26
N ALA A 15 -19.23 -13.38 -50.04
CA ALA A 15 -18.44 -14.50 -49.50
C ALA A 15 -17.15 -14.03 -48.82
N VAL A 16 -16.50 -12.99 -49.35
CA VAL A 16 -15.32 -12.38 -48.72
C VAL A 16 -15.70 -11.67 -47.41
N VAL A 17 -16.79 -10.90 -47.40
CA VAL A 17 -17.26 -10.21 -46.18
C VAL A 17 -17.65 -11.21 -45.09
N GLU A 18 -18.35 -12.29 -45.42
CA GLU A 18 -18.72 -13.35 -44.48
C GLU A 18 -17.51 -14.12 -43.95
N ALA A 19 -16.54 -14.44 -44.82
CA ALA A 19 -15.31 -15.11 -44.42
C ALA A 19 -14.44 -14.23 -43.51
N THR A 20 -14.30 -12.94 -43.85
CA THR A 20 -13.52 -12.00 -43.02
C THR A 20 -14.24 -11.63 -41.73
N GLY A 21 -15.57 -11.48 -41.75
CA GLY A 21 -16.38 -11.20 -40.56
C GLY A 21 -16.36 -12.37 -39.59
N GLY A 22 -16.48 -13.60 -40.10
CA GLY A 22 -16.35 -14.82 -39.30
C GLY A 22 -14.97 -14.97 -38.66
N ALA A 23 -13.89 -14.71 -39.40
CA ALA A 23 -12.53 -14.77 -38.86
C ALA A 23 -12.25 -13.69 -37.79
N VAL A 24 -12.74 -12.46 -37.98
CA VAL A 24 -12.60 -11.37 -37.00
C VAL A 24 -13.43 -11.62 -35.74
N VAL A 25 -14.63 -12.19 -35.88
CA VAL A 25 -15.47 -12.57 -34.72
C VAL A 25 -14.87 -13.77 -33.98
N SER A 26 -14.39 -14.80 -34.68
CA SER A 26 -13.73 -15.95 -34.06
C SER A 26 -12.47 -15.55 -33.29
N THR A 27 -11.63 -14.68 -33.87
CA THR A 27 -10.41 -14.19 -33.20
C THR A 27 -10.71 -13.28 -32.00
N SER A 28 -11.78 -12.46 -32.07
CA SER A 28 -12.21 -11.64 -30.93
C SER A 28 -12.76 -12.50 -29.79
N VAL A 29 -13.60 -13.50 -30.10
CA VAL A 29 -14.17 -14.42 -29.10
C VAL A 29 -13.10 -15.33 -28.48
N GLU A 30 -12.08 -15.74 -29.24
CA GLU A 30 -10.95 -16.50 -28.71
C GLU A 30 -10.09 -15.66 -27.76
N LYS A 31 -9.81 -14.40 -28.13
CA LYS A 31 -9.10 -13.45 -27.26
C LYS A 31 -9.87 -13.17 -25.97
N ASP A 32 -11.17 -12.93 -26.04
CA ASP A 32 -12.01 -12.69 -24.86
C ASP A 32 -12.02 -13.90 -23.91
N LYS A 33 -11.99 -15.13 -24.45
CA LYS A 33 -11.89 -16.36 -23.65
C LYS A 33 -10.52 -16.52 -23.01
N GLU A 34 -9.45 -16.16 -23.72
CA GLU A 34 -8.09 -16.20 -23.19
C GLU A 34 -7.90 -15.18 -22.05
N ASP A 35 -8.41 -13.96 -22.23
CA ASP A 35 -8.42 -12.91 -21.20
C ASP A 35 -9.24 -13.32 -19.97
N ALA A 36 -10.42 -13.94 -20.17
CA ALA A 36 -11.23 -14.47 -19.08
C ALA A 36 -10.54 -15.63 -18.33
N ALA A 37 -9.87 -16.53 -19.06
CA ALA A 37 -9.09 -17.61 -18.44
C ALA A 37 -7.89 -17.07 -17.66
N ALA A 38 -7.19 -16.05 -18.19
CA ALA A 38 -6.10 -15.37 -17.50
C ALA A 38 -6.58 -14.71 -16.20
N GLN A 39 -7.71 -13.99 -16.24
CA GLN A 39 -8.34 -13.41 -15.05
C GLN A 39 -8.70 -14.48 -14.03
N GLN A 40 -9.27 -15.61 -14.46
CA GLN A 40 -9.62 -16.71 -13.57
C GLN A 40 -8.38 -17.30 -12.88
N ARG A 41 -7.24 -17.43 -13.59
CA ARG A 41 -5.98 -17.89 -13.01
C ARG A 41 -5.45 -16.93 -11.95
N VAL A 42 -5.45 -15.62 -12.24
CA VAL A 42 -5.07 -14.58 -11.27
C VAL A 42 -5.95 -14.65 -10.01
N GLN A 43 -7.26 -14.84 -10.17
CA GLN A 43 -8.18 -14.97 -9.04
C GLN A 43 -7.89 -16.22 -8.18
N LEU A 44 -7.58 -17.35 -8.82
CA LEU A 44 -7.19 -18.58 -8.12
C LEU A 44 -5.87 -18.42 -7.36
N GLU A 45 -4.87 -17.78 -7.98
CA GLU A 45 -3.58 -17.49 -7.36
C GLU A 45 -3.72 -16.55 -6.16
N ARG A 46 -4.51 -15.47 -6.29
CA ARG A 46 -4.83 -14.56 -5.18
C ARG A 46 -5.55 -15.28 -4.05
N ARG A 47 -6.52 -16.15 -4.35
CA ARG A 47 -7.20 -16.98 -3.34
C ARG A 47 -6.22 -17.92 -2.63
N ALA A 48 -5.32 -18.58 -3.35
CA ALA A 48 -4.32 -19.46 -2.77
C ALA A 48 -3.33 -18.68 -1.87
N ARG A 49 -2.85 -17.51 -2.33
CA ARG A 49 -2.02 -16.60 -1.55
C ARG A 49 -2.74 -16.16 -0.28
N ARG A 50 -4.01 -15.78 -0.36
CA ARG A 50 -4.84 -15.38 0.78
C ARG A 50 -4.97 -16.48 1.82
N GLN A 51 -5.20 -17.72 1.38
CA GLN A 51 -5.24 -18.88 2.27
C GLN A 51 -3.88 -19.15 2.94
N ALA A 52 -2.78 -19.02 2.19
CA ALA A 52 -1.43 -19.17 2.73
C ALA A 52 -1.11 -18.08 3.76
N THR A 53 -1.44 -16.81 3.47
CA THR A 53 -1.29 -15.69 4.41
C THR A 53 -2.10 -15.92 5.67
N MET A 54 -3.38 -16.29 5.54
CA MET A 54 -4.25 -16.58 6.68
C MET A 54 -3.66 -17.68 7.56
N ARG A 55 -3.22 -18.79 6.95
CA ARG A 55 -2.62 -19.91 7.67
C ARG A 55 -1.36 -19.49 8.41
N ARG A 56 -0.42 -18.80 7.73
CA ARG A 56 0.83 -18.32 8.33
C ARG A 56 0.56 -17.36 9.49
N ALA A 57 -0.42 -16.46 9.33
CA ALA A 57 -0.78 -15.48 10.35
C ALA A 57 -1.37 -16.16 11.61
N LEU A 58 -2.25 -17.15 11.44
CA LEU A 58 -2.78 -17.95 12.54
C LEU A 58 -1.70 -18.81 13.20
N GLU A 59 -0.79 -19.41 12.43
CA GLU A 59 0.37 -20.16 12.95
C GLU A 59 1.33 -19.25 13.73
N ALA A 60 1.45 -17.98 13.35
CA ALA A 60 2.19 -16.95 14.09
C ALA A 60 1.45 -16.44 15.35
N GLY A 61 0.26 -16.97 15.65
CA GLY A 61 -0.50 -16.64 16.85
C GLY A 61 -1.27 -15.31 16.78
N MET A 62 -1.49 -14.75 15.59
CA MET A 62 -2.32 -13.55 15.43
C MET A 62 -3.77 -13.82 15.82
N SER A 63 -4.44 -12.79 16.36
CA SER A 63 -5.88 -12.85 16.66
C SER A 63 -6.69 -13.03 15.37
N ARG A 64 -7.91 -13.54 15.48
CA ARG A 64 -8.78 -13.70 14.29
C ARG A 64 -9.10 -12.35 13.67
N GLU A 65 -9.33 -11.35 14.50
CA GLU A 65 -9.64 -9.98 14.12
C GLU A 65 -8.47 -9.34 13.34
N ASP A 66 -7.23 -9.54 13.81
CA ASP A 66 -6.02 -9.05 13.12
C ASP A 66 -5.80 -9.78 11.78
N VAL A 67 -6.08 -11.08 11.73
CA VAL A 67 -6.02 -11.86 10.49
C VAL A 67 -7.06 -11.34 9.50
N GLU A 68 -8.30 -11.12 9.92
CA GLU A 68 -9.36 -10.58 9.05
C GLU A 68 -8.99 -9.18 8.53
N ARG A 69 -8.48 -8.30 9.39
CA ARG A 69 -8.00 -6.97 9.00
C ARG A 69 -6.82 -7.06 8.01
N LEU A 70 -5.86 -7.97 8.25
CA LEU A 70 -4.76 -8.21 7.33
C LEU A 70 -5.25 -8.64 5.94
N LEU A 71 -6.18 -9.60 5.86
CA LEU A 71 -6.71 -10.08 4.58
C LEU A 71 -7.54 -9.00 3.87
N PHE A 72 -8.26 -8.16 4.62
CA PHE A 72 -9.00 -7.03 4.09
C PHE A 72 -8.08 -6.04 3.36
N PHE A 73 -6.94 -5.66 3.97
CA PHE A 73 -6.02 -4.72 3.33
C PHE A 73 -5.22 -5.33 2.17
N GLU A 74 -4.92 -6.62 2.19
CA GLU A 74 -4.37 -7.31 1.01
C GLU A 74 -5.33 -7.25 -0.17
N GLU A 75 -6.63 -7.46 0.06
CA GLU A 75 -7.66 -7.34 -0.97
C GLU A 75 -7.82 -5.90 -1.46
N ALA A 76 -7.82 -4.92 -0.54
CA ALA A 76 -7.91 -3.51 -0.90
C ALA A 76 -6.71 -3.05 -1.75
N ARG A 77 -5.50 -3.53 -1.43
CA ARG A 77 -4.28 -3.32 -2.23
C ARG A 77 -4.43 -3.87 -3.65
N GLU A 78 -4.83 -5.13 -3.77
CA GLU A 78 -5.02 -5.81 -5.07
C GLU A 78 -6.08 -5.11 -5.94
N LYS A 79 -7.18 -4.70 -5.32
CA LYS A 79 -8.26 -3.98 -6.04
C LYS A 79 -7.79 -2.62 -6.52
N ALA A 80 -7.08 -1.86 -5.68
CA ALA A 80 -6.54 -0.56 -6.04
C ALA A 80 -5.48 -0.67 -7.16
N GLU A 81 -4.65 -1.71 -7.12
CA GLU A 81 -3.70 -2.04 -8.20
C GLU A 81 -4.42 -2.35 -9.52
N ASP A 82 -5.50 -3.14 -9.48
CA ASP A 82 -6.31 -3.46 -10.68
C ASP A 82 -7.01 -2.21 -11.25
N GLU A 83 -7.51 -1.34 -10.39
CA GLU A 83 -8.15 -0.08 -10.78
C GLU A 83 -7.15 0.86 -11.46
N TRP A 84 -5.96 1.02 -10.88
CA TRP A 84 -4.89 1.81 -11.50
C TRP A 84 -4.37 1.19 -12.81
N THR A 85 -4.33 -0.14 -12.92
CA THR A 85 -3.93 -0.80 -14.17
C THR A 85 -4.91 -0.51 -15.32
N LYS A 86 -6.21 -0.34 -15.00
CA LYS A 86 -7.24 0.04 -15.97
C LYS A 86 -7.18 1.52 -16.35
N ASP A 87 -6.85 2.38 -15.38
CA ASP A 87 -6.66 3.81 -15.58
C ASP A 87 -5.40 4.31 -14.84
N PRO A 88 -4.25 4.38 -15.53
CA PRO A 88 -3.00 4.85 -14.94
C PRO A 88 -2.99 6.33 -14.52
N THR A 89 -4.10 7.06 -14.74
CA THR A 89 -4.29 8.43 -14.30
C THR A 89 -5.25 8.55 -13.11
N ASP A 90 -5.72 7.44 -12.55
CA ASP A 90 -6.54 7.44 -11.35
C ASP A 90 -5.69 7.68 -10.09
N ALA A 91 -5.61 8.96 -9.68
CA ALA A 91 -4.96 9.35 -8.43
C ALA A 91 -5.62 8.72 -7.20
N HIS A 92 -6.93 8.43 -7.22
CA HIS A 92 -7.64 7.83 -6.10
C HIS A 92 -7.27 6.35 -5.94
N ALA A 93 -7.10 5.61 -7.02
CA ALA A 93 -6.58 4.24 -6.98
C ALA A 93 -5.19 4.20 -6.35
N LEU A 94 -4.28 5.11 -6.75
CA LEU A 94 -2.95 5.22 -6.13
C LEU A 94 -3.01 5.56 -4.63
N THR A 95 -3.91 6.46 -4.22
CA THR A 95 -4.11 6.77 -2.79
C THR A 95 -4.63 5.56 -2.02
N ARG A 96 -5.58 4.78 -2.55
CA ARG A 96 -6.07 3.55 -1.90
C ARG A 96 -4.98 2.48 -1.84
N TRP A 97 -4.16 2.37 -2.88
CA TRP A 97 -3.05 1.42 -2.93
C TRP A 97 -2.02 1.76 -1.85
N GLY A 98 -1.55 3.00 -1.80
CA GLY A 98 -0.62 3.46 -0.76
C GLY A 98 -1.18 3.29 0.64
N GLY A 99 -2.46 3.61 0.85
CA GLY A 99 -3.12 3.45 2.16
C GLY A 99 -3.16 1.99 2.62
N SER A 100 -3.49 1.07 1.70
CA SER A 100 -3.47 -0.37 1.99
C SER A 100 -2.07 -0.87 2.32
N LEU A 101 -1.03 -0.39 1.63
CA LEU A 101 0.37 -0.74 1.93
C LEU A 101 0.80 -0.26 3.31
N LEU A 102 0.42 0.97 3.69
CA LEU A 102 0.74 1.52 5.00
C LEU A 102 0.10 0.69 6.12
N GLU A 103 -1.16 0.30 5.97
CA GLU A 103 -1.85 -0.59 6.90
C GLU A 103 -1.24 -2.00 6.97
N LEU A 104 -0.82 -2.54 5.82
CA LEU A 104 -0.15 -3.84 5.77
C LEU A 104 1.20 -3.82 6.48
N ALA A 105 1.92 -2.70 6.45
CA ALA A 105 3.20 -2.54 7.14
C ALA A 105 3.08 -2.78 8.65
N HIS A 106 1.93 -2.44 9.27
CA HIS A 106 1.69 -2.68 10.71
C HIS A 106 1.63 -4.16 11.10
N PHE A 107 1.25 -5.03 10.15
CA PHE A 107 1.25 -6.48 10.34
C PHE A 107 2.58 -7.13 9.97
N ARG A 108 3.57 -6.32 9.59
CA ARG A 108 4.93 -6.76 9.28
C ARG A 108 5.89 -6.15 10.29
N GLN A 109 7.10 -6.66 10.29
CA GLN A 109 8.18 -6.16 11.14
C GLN A 109 9.47 -6.16 10.33
N GLY A 110 10.46 -5.39 10.79
CA GLY A 110 11.76 -5.43 10.13
C GLY A 110 11.76 -4.73 8.77
N ALA A 111 12.61 -5.23 7.89
CA ALA A 111 12.76 -4.70 6.53
C ALA A 111 11.47 -4.71 5.71
N GLU A 112 10.59 -5.71 5.90
CA GLU A 112 9.33 -5.81 5.14
C GLU A 112 8.39 -4.62 5.40
N ALA A 113 8.29 -4.17 6.66
CA ALA A 113 7.48 -3.00 7.00
C ALA A 113 8.05 -1.72 6.38
N VAL A 114 9.38 -1.57 6.43
CA VAL A 114 10.09 -0.42 5.84
C VAL A 114 9.85 -0.34 4.33
N GLU A 115 10.01 -1.47 3.62
CA GLU A 115 9.78 -1.54 2.17
C GLU A 115 8.33 -1.19 1.79
N MET A 116 7.35 -1.67 2.57
CA MET A 116 5.94 -1.34 2.34
C MET A 116 5.65 0.15 2.55
N ILE A 117 6.21 0.77 3.58
CA ILE A 117 6.07 2.20 3.84
C ILE A 117 6.72 3.02 2.72
N GLU A 118 7.91 2.66 2.26
CA GLU A 118 8.56 3.31 1.13
C GLU A 118 7.76 3.17 -0.17
N GLU A 119 7.15 2.01 -0.40
CA GLU A 119 6.26 1.82 -1.55
C GLU A 119 4.99 2.68 -1.41
N ALA A 120 4.38 2.74 -0.22
CA ALA A 120 3.23 3.59 0.05
C ALA A 120 3.52 5.07 -0.27
N VAL A 121 4.68 5.59 0.18
CA VAL A 121 5.15 6.95 -0.14
C VAL A 121 5.20 7.16 -1.64
N LYS A 122 5.81 6.24 -2.41
CA LYS A 122 5.88 6.34 -3.88
C LYS A 122 4.50 6.38 -4.53
N LYS A 123 3.52 5.60 -4.02
CA LYS A 123 2.14 5.64 -4.54
C LYS A 123 1.47 6.98 -4.24
N PHE A 124 1.64 7.54 -3.05
CA PHE A 124 1.08 8.86 -2.73
C PHE A 124 1.73 9.99 -3.52
N GLU A 125 3.06 9.96 -3.69
CA GLU A 125 3.76 10.92 -4.55
C GLU A 125 3.28 10.83 -6.00
N ALA A 126 3.06 9.63 -6.53
CA ALA A 126 2.48 9.44 -7.85
C ALA A 126 1.04 9.98 -7.95
N ALA A 127 0.21 9.77 -6.90
CA ALA A 127 -1.13 10.35 -6.84
C ALA A 127 -1.10 11.89 -6.85
N LEU A 128 -0.15 12.49 -6.13
CA LEU A 128 0.04 13.95 -6.07
C LEU A 128 0.67 14.52 -7.34
N ALA A 129 1.44 13.74 -8.09
CA ALA A 129 1.91 14.13 -9.41
C ALA A 129 0.76 14.27 -10.41
N ILE A 130 -0.29 13.44 -10.27
CA ILE A 130 -1.51 13.51 -11.08
C ILE A 130 -2.43 14.63 -10.57
N ASN A 131 -2.66 14.69 -9.26
CA ASN A 131 -3.49 15.73 -8.63
C ASN A 131 -2.79 16.32 -7.39
N PRO A 132 -2.07 17.45 -7.55
CA PRO A 132 -1.32 18.07 -6.45
C PRO A 132 -2.17 18.59 -5.29
N ARG A 133 -3.48 18.80 -5.50
CA ARG A 133 -4.42 19.33 -4.50
C ARG A 133 -5.25 18.23 -3.84
N LYS A 134 -4.91 16.96 -4.09
CA LYS A 134 -5.61 15.81 -3.52
C LYS A 134 -5.33 15.70 -2.02
N HIS A 135 -6.23 16.26 -1.21
CA HIS A 135 -6.07 16.41 0.24
C HIS A 135 -5.92 15.08 0.99
N ASP A 136 -6.65 14.05 0.60
CA ASP A 136 -6.53 12.70 1.17
C ASP A 136 -5.16 12.07 0.87
N ALA A 137 -4.62 12.26 -0.34
CA ALA A 137 -3.26 11.81 -0.67
C ALA A 137 -2.18 12.58 0.11
N LEU A 138 -2.35 13.90 0.30
CA LEU A 138 -1.46 14.72 1.13
C LEU A 138 -1.46 14.24 2.58
N TRP A 139 -2.64 13.99 3.15
CA TRP A 139 -2.75 13.48 4.52
C TRP A 139 -2.12 12.08 4.65
N CYS A 140 -2.40 11.15 3.73
CA CYS A 140 -1.79 9.82 3.76
C CYS A 140 -0.27 9.86 3.60
N LEU A 141 0.27 10.75 2.74
CA LEU A 141 1.71 10.96 2.61
C LEU A 141 2.31 11.48 3.92
N GLY A 142 1.64 12.41 4.61
CA GLY A 142 2.08 12.89 5.92
C GLY A 142 2.18 11.78 6.96
N ASN A 143 1.20 10.86 6.99
CA ASN A 143 1.25 9.70 7.89
C ASN A 143 2.41 8.75 7.54
N ALA A 144 2.58 8.43 6.26
CA ALA A 144 3.67 7.56 5.82
C ALA A 144 5.06 8.17 6.11
N LEU A 145 5.23 9.48 5.91
CA LEU A 145 6.46 10.19 6.28
C LEU A 145 6.67 10.21 7.79
N THR A 146 5.61 10.35 8.58
CA THR A 146 5.72 10.25 10.05
C THR A 146 6.18 8.86 10.47
N SER A 147 5.60 7.80 9.90
CA SER A 147 6.10 6.42 10.06
C SER A 147 7.58 6.32 9.72
N GLN A 148 8.00 6.82 8.55
CA GLN A 148 9.42 6.83 8.17
C GLN A 148 10.30 7.54 9.20
N GLY A 149 9.87 8.68 9.74
CA GLY A 149 10.60 9.39 10.80
C GLY A 149 10.84 8.52 12.03
N PHE A 150 9.85 7.74 12.46
CA PHE A 150 10.00 6.78 13.57
C PHE A 150 10.89 5.58 13.23
N LEU A 151 11.06 5.24 11.95
CA LEU A 151 11.95 4.17 11.49
C LEU A 151 13.44 4.57 11.48
N PHE A 152 13.78 5.86 11.43
CA PHE A 152 15.18 6.30 11.42
C PHE A 152 15.70 6.55 12.84
N PRO A 153 16.83 5.94 13.26
CA PRO A 153 17.41 6.18 14.58
C PRO A 153 18.03 7.58 14.72
N ALA A 154 18.53 8.14 13.61
CA ALA A 154 19.17 9.46 13.60
C ALA A 154 18.12 10.56 13.73
N VAL A 155 18.22 11.36 14.80
CA VAL A 155 17.28 12.43 15.14
C VAL A 155 17.19 13.46 14.02
N GLU A 156 18.31 13.82 13.41
CA GLU A 156 18.36 14.81 12.33
C GLU A 156 17.56 14.33 11.11
N LYS A 157 17.74 13.05 10.75
CA LYS A 157 17.03 12.46 9.62
C LYS A 157 15.55 12.25 9.93
N ALA A 158 15.21 11.83 11.14
CA ALA A 158 13.83 11.71 11.60
C ALA A 158 13.11 13.07 11.56
N GLN A 159 13.79 14.14 11.97
CA GLN A 159 13.25 15.51 11.93
C GLN A 159 12.89 15.94 10.51
N GLU A 160 13.75 15.66 9.52
CA GLU A 160 13.42 15.97 8.12
C GLU A 160 12.12 15.30 7.65
N PHE A 161 11.85 14.07 8.09
CA PHE A 161 10.60 13.38 7.77
C PHE A 161 9.41 13.99 8.49
N PHE A 162 9.55 14.36 9.77
CA PHE A 162 8.49 15.04 10.52
C PHE A 162 8.16 16.43 9.95
N ASP A 163 9.16 17.19 9.52
CA ASP A 163 8.94 18.49 8.89
C ASP A 163 8.19 18.35 7.57
N LYS A 164 8.59 17.38 6.72
CA LYS A 164 7.87 17.07 5.48
C LYS A 164 6.44 16.59 5.74
N ALA A 165 6.23 15.78 6.79
CA ALA A 165 4.91 15.34 7.19
C ALA A 165 4.02 16.53 7.60
N ALA A 166 4.54 17.44 8.44
CA ALA A 166 3.84 18.64 8.86
C ALA A 166 3.43 19.51 7.66
N ASP A 167 4.30 19.66 6.68
CA ASP A 167 3.99 20.40 5.45
C ASP A 167 2.89 19.72 4.62
N CYS A 168 2.87 18.39 4.56
CA CYS A 168 1.79 17.65 3.91
C CYS A 168 0.46 17.87 4.63
N PHE A 169 0.42 17.80 5.96
CA PHE A 169 -0.79 18.04 6.75
C PHE A 169 -1.30 19.47 6.65
N LYS A 170 -0.41 20.48 6.65
CA LYS A 170 -0.78 21.88 6.41
C LYS A 170 -1.43 22.06 5.04
N LYS A 171 -0.90 21.40 4.00
CA LYS A 171 -1.49 21.45 2.65
C LYS A 171 -2.85 20.75 2.60
N ALA A 172 -2.98 19.58 3.23
CA ALA A 172 -4.27 18.88 3.32
C ALA A 172 -5.33 19.74 4.03
N LEU A 173 -4.96 20.37 5.15
CA LEU A 173 -5.83 21.28 5.91
C LEU A 173 -6.16 22.57 5.13
N ALA A 174 -5.25 23.06 4.28
CA ALA A 174 -5.55 24.21 3.44
C ALA A 174 -6.62 23.91 2.37
N GLU A 175 -6.67 22.66 1.90
CA GLU A 175 -7.71 22.20 0.98
C GLU A 175 -9.04 21.89 1.69
N GLU A 176 -8.99 21.32 2.90
CA GLU A 176 -10.17 21.08 3.76
C GLU A 176 -9.99 21.64 5.20
N PRO A 177 -10.25 22.93 5.43
CA PRO A 177 -9.97 23.58 6.73
C PRO A 177 -10.80 23.07 7.91
N GLU A 178 -12.02 22.59 7.62
CA GLU A 178 -12.95 22.08 8.64
C GLU A 178 -12.69 20.60 9.01
N ASN A 179 -11.72 19.96 8.33
CA ASN A 179 -11.44 18.56 8.57
C ASN A 179 -10.66 18.37 9.88
N GLU A 180 -11.37 17.96 10.93
CA GLU A 180 -10.79 17.68 12.26
C GLU A 180 -9.68 16.65 12.23
N VAL A 181 -9.71 15.71 11.28
CA VAL A 181 -8.67 14.68 11.08
C VAL A 181 -7.34 15.34 10.79
N TYR A 182 -7.32 16.32 9.88
CA TYR A 182 -6.11 16.99 9.44
C TYR A 182 -5.57 17.93 10.51
N GLN A 183 -6.47 18.60 11.25
CA GLN A 183 -6.09 19.41 12.40
C GLN A 183 -5.42 18.58 13.49
N LYS A 184 -6.00 17.42 13.83
CA LYS A 184 -5.41 16.49 14.80
C LYS A 184 -4.08 15.94 14.31
N ALA A 185 -3.98 15.51 13.05
CA ALA A 185 -2.73 15.00 12.49
C ALA A 185 -1.59 16.03 12.62
N LEU A 186 -1.84 17.29 12.25
CA LEU A 186 -0.86 18.37 12.37
C LEU A 186 -0.43 18.61 13.82
N GLN A 187 -1.37 18.67 14.77
CA GLN A 187 -1.05 18.82 16.20
C GLN A 187 -0.20 17.67 16.77
N MET A 188 -0.38 16.47 16.23
CA MET A 188 0.34 15.27 16.68
C MET A 188 1.75 15.23 16.08
N THR A 189 1.92 15.68 14.83
CA THR A 189 3.25 15.83 14.20
C THR A 189 4.16 16.78 14.96
N ASP A 190 3.62 17.87 15.53
CA ASP A 190 4.40 18.78 16.37
C ASP A 190 5.01 18.09 17.61
N ARG A 191 4.40 16.97 18.05
CA ARG A 191 4.88 16.15 19.18
C ARG A 191 5.77 14.98 18.75
N ALA A 192 5.81 14.65 17.46
CA ALA A 192 6.53 13.49 16.94
C ALA A 192 8.04 13.51 17.26
N PRO A 193 8.77 14.65 17.16
CA PRO A 193 10.18 14.71 17.55
C PRO A 193 10.42 14.37 19.03
N GLY A 194 9.52 14.81 19.91
CA GLY A 194 9.59 14.52 21.35
C GLY A 194 9.39 13.03 21.64
N LEU A 195 8.41 12.41 20.98
CA LEU A 195 8.14 10.98 21.07
C LEU A 195 9.30 10.15 20.51
N HIS A 196 9.89 10.58 19.39
CA HIS A 196 11.08 9.95 18.83
C HIS A 196 12.25 9.98 19.81
N ALA A 197 12.54 11.15 20.40
CA ALA A 197 13.60 11.28 21.39
C ALA A 197 13.37 10.41 22.64
N GLU A 198 12.12 10.29 23.10
CA GLU A 198 11.75 9.42 24.22
C GLU A 198 11.94 7.94 23.87
N LEU A 199 11.49 7.51 22.69
CA LEU A 199 11.74 6.16 22.19
C LEU A 199 13.23 5.84 22.17
N GLN A 200 14.05 6.70 21.56
CA GLN A 200 15.50 6.46 21.49
C GLN A 200 16.13 6.36 22.88
N ARG A 201 15.66 7.16 23.84
CA ARG A 201 16.09 7.07 25.24
C ARG A 201 15.71 5.73 25.86
N GLN A 202 14.49 5.25 25.65
CA GLN A 202 14.04 3.94 26.17
C GLN A 202 14.85 2.78 25.56
N LEU A 203 15.15 2.84 24.26
CA LEU A 203 15.97 1.84 23.58
C LEU A 203 17.41 1.82 24.10
N ALA A 204 18.01 2.99 24.32
CA ALA A 204 19.33 3.10 24.93
C ALA A 204 19.35 2.53 26.37
N GLN A 205 18.29 2.76 27.15
CA GLN A 205 18.15 2.21 28.50
C GLN A 205 18.02 0.68 28.48
N GLN A 206 17.25 0.10 27.55
CA GLN A 206 17.14 -1.35 27.41
C GLN A 206 18.47 -2.01 27.02
N GLN A 207 19.25 -1.39 26.12
CA GLN A 207 20.57 -1.90 25.74
C GLN A 207 21.57 -1.84 26.90
N GLN A 208 21.50 -0.82 27.76
CA GLN A 208 22.35 -0.71 28.95
C GLN A 208 21.92 -1.64 30.10
N ALA A 209 20.64 -2.01 30.16
CA ALA A 209 20.11 -2.94 31.15
C ALA A 209 20.32 -4.42 30.81
N GLN A 210 20.82 -4.75 29.60
CA GLN A 210 21.31 -6.10 29.31
C GLN A 210 22.61 -6.33 30.09
N PRO A 211 22.68 -7.32 31.00
CA PRO A 211 23.89 -7.59 31.74
C PRO A 211 24.98 -8.00 30.74
N ALA A 212 26.16 -7.38 30.87
CA ALA A 212 27.39 -7.86 30.24
C ALA A 212 27.69 -9.27 30.77
N GLY A 213 27.11 -10.28 30.13
CA GLY A 213 27.00 -11.62 30.71
C GLY A 213 26.85 -12.70 29.65
N ALA A 214 27.77 -12.77 28.70
CA ALA A 214 28.22 -14.02 28.08
C ALA A 214 29.45 -13.76 27.18
N ALA A 215 30.61 -13.54 27.80
CA ALA A 215 31.84 -14.01 27.19
C ALA A 215 31.80 -15.55 27.25
N GLY A 216 31.54 -16.22 26.12
CA GLY A 216 31.67 -17.68 26.03
C GLY A 216 30.94 -18.31 24.84
N GLY A 217 31.72 -18.76 23.85
CA GLY A 217 31.30 -19.78 22.88
C GLY A 217 31.23 -19.29 21.43
N GLY A 218 32.27 -19.58 20.66
CA GLY A 218 32.36 -19.25 19.23
C GLY A 218 31.40 -20.05 18.35
N GLY A 219 31.10 -19.48 17.18
CA GLY A 219 30.36 -20.13 16.09
C GLY A 219 29.75 -19.08 15.16
N ALA A 220 30.36 -18.88 14.00
CA ALA A 220 29.95 -17.89 13.01
C ALA A 220 28.60 -18.22 12.34
N ALA A 221 27.71 -17.24 12.23
CA ALA A 221 26.92 -16.87 11.05
C ALA A 221 25.78 -15.90 11.42
N GLY A 222 25.64 -14.81 10.65
CA GLY A 222 24.39 -14.03 10.55
C GLY A 222 24.38 -12.66 11.24
N GLY A 223 24.89 -11.63 10.55
CA GLY A 223 24.79 -10.22 10.95
C GLY A 223 23.39 -9.59 10.80
N GLY A 224 22.33 -10.31 11.20
CA GLY A 224 20.93 -9.85 11.17
C GLY A 224 20.42 -9.26 12.50
N GLY A 225 20.85 -9.82 13.64
CA GLY A 225 20.16 -9.60 14.92
C GLY A 225 20.15 -8.17 15.48
N ALA A 226 21.11 -7.32 15.12
CA ALA A 226 21.11 -5.92 15.57
C ALA A 226 20.12 -5.06 14.78
N ARG A 227 20.02 -5.29 13.46
CA ARG A 227 19.06 -4.61 12.57
C ARG A 227 17.64 -5.08 12.82
N ASP A 228 17.48 -6.36 13.15
CA ASP A 228 16.18 -6.95 13.48
C ASP A 228 15.64 -6.38 14.79
N GLY A 229 16.51 -6.17 15.79
CA GLY A 229 16.13 -5.54 17.07
C GLY A 229 15.81 -4.05 16.95
N GLU A 230 16.57 -3.32 16.14
CA GLU A 230 16.35 -1.89 15.86
C GLU A 230 15.05 -1.68 15.06
N ALA A 231 14.78 -2.53 14.08
CA ALA A 231 13.56 -2.47 13.29
C ALA A 231 12.32 -2.96 14.06
N ALA A 232 12.47 -3.93 14.99
CA ALA A 232 11.40 -4.31 15.90
C ALA A 232 11.05 -3.20 16.91
N ALA A 233 12.07 -2.49 17.40
CA ALA A 233 11.91 -1.31 18.22
C ALA A 233 11.23 -0.16 17.48
N ALA A 234 11.62 0.06 16.22
CA ALA A 234 10.99 1.05 15.36
C ALA A 234 9.53 0.68 15.04
N ALA A 235 9.23 -0.59 14.78
CA ALA A 235 7.87 -1.08 14.59
C ALA A 235 7.02 -0.97 15.88
N ALA A 236 7.62 -1.17 17.05
CA ALA A 236 6.96 -0.95 18.34
C ALA A 236 6.68 0.54 18.59
N ALA A 237 7.58 1.42 18.18
CA ALA A 237 7.40 2.87 18.24
C ALA A 237 6.35 3.37 17.28
N GLU A 238 6.34 2.82 16.08
CA GLU A 238 5.32 3.07 15.08
C GLU A 238 3.98 2.60 15.63
N ARG A 239 3.89 1.37 16.14
CA ARG A 239 2.67 0.87 16.79
C ARG A 239 2.25 1.72 17.98
N ALA A 240 3.19 2.19 18.81
CA ALA A 240 2.88 3.09 19.92
C ALA A 240 2.41 4.47 19.44
N PHE A 241 2.98 4.98 18.34
CA PHE A 241 2.50 6.17 17.65
C PHE A 241 1.06 5.91 17.17
N TYR A 242 0.78 4.85 16.42
CA TYR A 242 -0.57 4.54 15.93
C TYR A 242 -1.59 4.20 17.04
N ASP A 243 -1.17 3.54 18.13
CA ASP A 243 -1.99 3.30 19.33
C ASP A 243 -2.28 4.63 20.06
N TRP A 244 -1.35 5.59 20.04
CA TRP A 244 -1.50 6.91 20.65
C TRP A 244 -2.27 7.91 19.77
N VAL A 245 -2.08 7.85 18.44
CA VAL A 245 -2.81 8.70 17.50
C VAL A 245 -4.21 8.11 17.22
N GLY A 246 -4.46 6.84 17.54
CA GLY A 246 -5.79 6.24 17.61
C GLY A 246 -6.58 6.35 16.31
N TRP A 247 -5.98 5.98 15.18
CA TRP A 247 -6.65 6.02 13.88
C TRP A 247 -7.21 4.66 13.49
N GLY A 248 -8.47 4.44 13.91
CA GLY A 248 -9.39 3.46 13.31
C GLY A 248 -10.25 4.06 12.18
N VAL A 249 -9.84 5.17 11.55
CA VAL A 249 -10.65 5.89 10.54
C VAL A 249 -9.89 5.97 9.23
N LEU A 250 -9.69 4.80 8.59
CA LEU A 250 -9.22 4.71 7.21
C LEU A 250 -10.32 4.18 6.25
N LEU A 251 -11.59 4.17 6.67
CA LEU A 251 -12.73 3.74 5.84
C LEU A 251 -14.01 4.59 5.95
N ALA A 252 -13.95 5.83 6.42
CA ALA A 252 -15.07 6.78 6.25
C ALA A 252 -14.86 7.62 4.99
N GLY A 253 -14.80 6.93 3.84
CA GLY A 253 -14.66 7.55 2.52
C GLY A 253 -15.47 6.81 1.45
N ALA A 254 -16.52 6.08 1.84
CA ALA A 254 -17.62 5.83 0.92
C ALA A 254 -18.40 7.16 0.81
N PRO A 255 -18.54 7.77 -0.38
CA PRO A 255 -19.51 8.84 -0.53
C PRO A 255 -20.89 8.27 -0.15
N PRO A 256 -21.70 8.93 0.69
CA PRO A 256 -23.13 8.69 0.65
C PRO A 256 -23.58 9.11 -0.76
N ASP A 257 -24.34 8.24 -1.42
CA ASP A 257 -24.87 8.43 -2.75
C ASP A 257 -25.23 9.89 -3.08
N GLY A 258 -24.75 10.34 -4.24
CA GLY A 258 -25.08 11.63 -4.86
C GLY A 258 -24.70 11.64 -6.32
#